data_AF-A0A150TKT7-F1
#
_entry.id   AF-A0A150TKT7-F1
#
_cell.length_a   1.000
_cell.length_b   1.000
_cell.length_c   1.000
_cell.angle_alpha   90.00
_cell.angle_beta   90.00
_cell.angle_gamma   90.00
#
_symmetry.space_group_name_H-M   'P 1'
#
loop_
_entity.id
_entity.type
_entity.pdbx_description
1 polymer ?
#
loop_
_entity_poly.entity_id
_entity_poly.type
_entity_poly.pdbx_seq_one_letter_code
_entity_poly.pdbx_strand_id
1 'polypeptide(L)'
;MTAVPEGGARLSPDILAQLARKYRTLAALRRARAAGEAIPGKEVFRALAGEFPGALNELDNLPLDEIDRRHDALSRALAGGAEERWMAWMHGYHALMRAALYVKIRVARRQELSEGEAAALAERAARHAGAPVDAAFVLAVKAPPDGRLNRVVLGRLAAMSGASMAEIRGTIFPRRPAQGG
;
A
#
# COMPACT_ATOMS: atom_id res chain seq x y z
N MET A 1 -8.83 -27.14 -0.83
CA MET A 1 -8.61 -26.25 -2.00
C MET A 1 -9.79 -25.31 -2.11
N THR A 2 -9.73 -24.16 -1.44
CA THR A 2 -10.80 -23.15 -1.48
C THR A 2 -10.55 -22.24 -2.68
N ALA A 3 -11.46 -22.34 -3.66
CA ALA A 3 -11.49 -21.49 -4.83
C ALA A 3 -11.54 -20.01 -4.42
N VAL A 4 -10.60 -19.22 -4.94
CA VAL A 4 -10.63 -17.76 -4.86
C VAL A 4 -11.78 -17.30 -5.77
N PRO A 5 -12.65 -16.37 -5.34
CA PRO A 5 -13.67 -15.84 -6.22
C PRO A 5 -13.01 -15.15 -7.42
N GLU A 6 -13.29 -15.67 -8.61
CA GLU A 6 -13.04 -15.02 -9.89
C GLU A 6 -13.83 -13.71 -9.93
N GLY A 7 -13.17 -12.59 -10.23
CA GLY A 7 -13.88 -11.30 -10.38
C GLY A 7 -13.07 -10.05 -10.08
N GLY A 8 -11.80 -10.16 -9.66
CA GLY A 8 -10.87 -9.03 -9.71
C GLY A 8 -10.28 -8.92 -11.10
N ALA A 9 -10.35 -7.74 -11.74
CA ALA A 9 -9.56 -7.48 -12.94
C ALA A 9 -8.09 -7.79 -12.65
N ARG A 10 -7.44 -8.58 -13.52
CA ARG A 10 -6.01 -8.85 -13.44
C ARG A 10 -5.22 -7.54 -13.37
N LEU A 11 -4.19 -7.51 -12.56
CA LEU A 11 -3.27 -6.38 -12.54
C LEU A 11 -2.52 -6.29 -13.87
N SER A 12 -2.23 -5.06 -14.31
CA SER A 12 -1.40 -4.89 -15.50
C SER A 12 0.03 -5.39 -15.24
N PRO A 13 0.75 -5.84 -16.28
CA PRO A 13 2.17 -6.23 -16.16
C PRO A 13 3.02 -5.13 -15.52
N ASP A 14 2.73 -3.86 -15.82
CA ASP A 14 3.45 -2.71 -15.23
C ASP A 14 3.25 -2.61 -13.72
N ILE A 15 2.05 -2.89 -13.20
CA ILE A 15 1.78 -2.87 -11.77
C ILE A 15 2.53 -4.02 -11.08
N LEU A 16 2.49 -5.22 -11.68
CA LEU A 16 3.21 -6.38 -11.16
C LEU A 16 4.72 -6.12 -11.14
N ALA A 17 5.27 -5.52 -12.20
CA ALA A 17 6.68 -5.15 -12.29
C ALA A 17 7.08 -4.09 -11.25
N GLN A 18 6.22 -3.11 -10.97
CA GLN A 18 6.45 -2.13 -9.91
C GLN A 18 6.48 -2.77 -8.51
N LEU A 19 5.52 -3.65 -8.22
CA LEU A 19 5.54 -4.41 -6.96
C LEU A 19 6.77 -5.32 -6.88
N ALA A 20 7.19 -5.95 -7.97
CA ALA A 20 8.37 -6.81 -8.00
C ALA A 20 9.64 -6.00 -7.70
N ARG A 21 9.77 -4.81 -8.31
CA ARG A 21 10.84 -3.86 -7.99
C ARG A 21 10.86 -3.50 -6.51
N LYS A 22 9.70 -3.18 -5.92
CA LYS A 22 9.59 -2.89 -4.47
C LYS A 22 10.19 -4.02 -3.63
N TYR A 23 9.72 -5.27 -3.79
CA TYR A 23 10.18 -6.37 -2.96
C TYR A 23 11.65 -6.73 -3.21
N ARG A 24 12.12 -6.64 -4.45
CA ARG A 24 13.55 -6.80 -4.76
C ARG A 24 14.41 -5.77 -4.01
N THR A 25 13.99 -4.50 -4.00
CA THR A 25 14.68 -3.44 -3.26
C THR A 25 14.64 -3.69 -1.75
N LEU A 26 13.50 -4.10 -1.19
CA LEU A 26 13.39 -4.45 0.23
C LEU A 26 14.34 -5.61 0.60
N ALA A 27 14.37 -6.67 -0.21
CA ALA A 27 15.23 -7.82 0.01
C ALA A 27 16.71 -7.44 -0.03
N ALA A 28 17.12 -6.62 -1.01
CA ALA A 28 18.49 -6.12 -1.12
C ALA A 28 18.91 -5.33 0.14
N LEU A 29 18.07 -4.38 0.59
CA LEU A 29 18.34 -3.59 1.80
C LEU A 29 18.45 -4.46 3.06
N ARG A 30 17.60 -5.48 3.19
CA ARG A 30 17.64 -6.43 4.32
C ARG A 30 18.91 -7.28 4.32
N ARG A 31 19.32 -7.79 3.15
CA ARG A 31 20.53 -8.60 3.02
C ARG A 31 21.80 -7.79 3.27
N ALA A 32 21.91 -6.58 2.69
CA ALA A 32 23.02 -5.68 2.93
C ALA A 32 23.20 -5.38 4.44
N ARG A 33 22.10 -5.07 5.14
CA ARG A 33 22.12 -4.89 6.60
C ARG A 33 22.59 -6.14 7.34
N ALA A 34 22.12 -7.33 6.95
CA ALA A 34 22.53 -8.59 7.57
C ALA A 34 24.01 -8.93 7.33
N ALA A 35 24.56 -8.51 6.18
CA ALA A 35 25.98 -8.64 5.84
C ALA A 35 26.88 -7.58 6.50
N GLY A 36 26.30 -6.64 7.28
CA GLY A 36 27.07 -5.57 7.93
C GLY A 36 27.51 -4.46 6.98
N GLU A 37 26.89 -4.34 5.80
CA GLU A 37 27.17 -3.26 4.86
C GLU A 37 26.75 -1.89 5.41
N ALA A 38 27.36 -0.83 4.86
CA ALA A 38 27.03 0.53 5.23
C ALA A 38 25.55 0.84 4.95
N ILE A 39 24.88 1.51 5.91
CA ILE A 39 23.49 1.92 5.77
C ILE A 39 23.40 2.96 4.63
N PRO A 40 22.51 2.77 3.64
CA PRO A 40 22.33 3.75 2.57
C PRO A 40 21.93 5.14 3.09
N GLY A 41 22.17 6.16 2.27
CA GLY A 41 21.72 7.53 2.58
C GLY A 41 20.20 7.64 2.76
N LYS A 42 19.75 8.67 3.49
CA LYS A 42 18.32 8.93 3.79
C LYS A 42 17.47 9.06 2.52
N GLU A 43 18.09 9.47 1.43
CA GLU A 43 17.55 9.72 0.11
C GLU A 43 16.99 8.43 -0.51
N VAL A 44 17.65 7.29 -0.28
CA VAL A 44 17.18 5.98 -0.72
C VAL A 44 15.88 5.61 -0.03
N PHE A 45 15.81 5.77 1.30
CA PHE A 45 14.60 5.50 2.09
C PHE A 45 13.47 6.47 1.75
N ARG A 46 13.79 7.75 1.50
CA ARG A 46 12.82 8.76 1.07
C ARG A 46 12.23 8.44 -0.30
N ALA A 47 13.07 8.05 -1.26
CA ALA A 47 12.61 7.63 -2.59
C ALA A 47 11.69 6.40 -2.49
N LEU A 48 12.12 5.38 -1.73
CA LEU A 48 11.33 4.17 -1.50
C LEU A 48 9.96 4.47 -0.87
N ALA A 49 9.93 5.32 0.17
CA ALA A 49 8.69 5.69 0.85
C ALA A 49 7.76 6.56 -0.02
N GLY A 50 8.34 7.42 -0.88
CA GLY A 50 7.59 8.25 -1.82
C GLY A 50 6.93 7.43 -2.93
N GLU A 51 7.64 6.42 -3.42
CA GLU A 51 7.13 5.52 -4.48
C GLU A 51 6.14 4.48 -3.94
N PHE A 52 6.45 3.88 -2.79
CA PHE A 52 5.69 2.82 -2.16
C PHE A 52 5.32 3.19 -0.71
N PRO A 53 4.18 3.88 -0.51
CA PRO A 53 3.74 4.24 0.84
C PRO A 53 3.64 3.00 1.74
N GLY A 54 4.27 3.04 2.92
CA GLY A 54 4.32 1.91 3.85
C GLY A 54 5.49 0.95 3.67
N ALA A 55 6.32 1.11 2.62
CA ALA A 55 7.46 0.23 2.39
C ALA A 55 8.49 0.21 3.54
N LEU A 56 8.68 1.33 4.25
CA LEU A 56 9.57 1.35 5.43
C LEU A 56 9.03 0.49 6.57
N ASN A 57 7.71 0.49 6.78
CA ASN A 57 7.09 -0.40 7.77
C ASN A 57 7.28 -1.87 7.40
N GLU A 58 7.20 -2.22 6.11
CA GLU A 58 7.52 -3.58 5.65
C GLU A 58 9.01 -3.90 5.81
N LEU A 59 9.91 -2.97 5.53
CA LEU A 59 11.35 -3.16 5.72
C LEU A 59 11.70 -3.50 7.18
N ASP A 60 11.01 -2.87 8.12
CA ASP A 60 11.25 -3.05 9.55
C ASP A 60 10.61 -4.33 10.10
N ASN A 61 9.42 -4.69 9.62
CA ASN A 61 8.57 -5.69 10.28
C ASN A 61 8.34 -6.99 9.49
N LEU A 62 8.49 -6.97 8.17
CA LEU A 62 8.23 -8.14 7.33
C LEU A 62 9.42 -9.11 7.40
N PRO A 63 9.19 -10.41 7.68
CA PRO A 63 10.25 -11.42 7.60
C PRO A 63 10.89 -11.47 6.20
N LEU A 64 12.19 -11.76 6.13
CA LEU A 64 12.93 -11.78 4.85
C LEU A 64 12.41 -12.87 3.90
N ASP A 65 12.07 -14.03 4.44
CA ASP A 65 11.42 -15.14 3.72
C ASP A 65 10.06 -14.75 3.13
N GLU A 66 9.26 -13.93 3.83
CA GLU A 66 8.00 -13.40 3.29
C GLU A 66 8.24 -12.35 2.20
N ILE A 67 9.28 -11.52 2.31
CA ILE A 67 9.70 -10.60 1.24
C ILE A 67 10.07 -11.40 -0.02
N ASP A 68 10.87 -12.46 0.14
CA ASP A 68 11.31 -13.32 -0.97
C ASP A 68 10.14 -14.08 -1.58
N ARG A 69 9.25 -14.67 -0.77
CA ARG A 69 8.03 -15.34 -1.24
C ARG A 69 7.17 -14.41 -2.11
N ARG A 70 6.98 -13.15 -1.68
CA ARG A 70 6.20 -12.16 -2.42
C ARG A 70 6.88 -11.77 -3.74
N HIS A 71 8.20 -11.63 -3.74
CA HIS A 71 8.97 -11.38 -4.96
C HIS A 71 8.82 -12.53 -5.97
N ASP A 72 8.92 -13.78 -5.51
CA ASP A 72 8.78 -14.95 -6.37
C ASP A 72 7.36 -15.10 -6.91
N ALA A 73 6.36 -14.82 -6.08
CA ALA A 73 4.96 -14.80 -6.49
C ALA A 73 4.71 -13.77 -7.61
N LEU A 74 5.29 -12.57 -7.50
CA LEU A 74 5.18 -11.55 -8.54
C LEU A 74 5.91 -11.95 -9.82
N SER A 75 7.08 -12.60 -9.70
CA SER A 75 7.80 -13.14 -10.86
C SER A 75 6.97 -14.19 -11.60
N ARG A 76 6.28 -15.09 -10.86
CA ARG A 76 5.35 -16.05 -11.46
C ARG A 76 4.15 -15.38 -12.13
N ALA A 77 3.54 -14.37 -11.49
CA ALA A 77 2.43 -13.62 -12.07
C ALA A 77 2.84 -12.87 -13.35
N LEU A 78 4.04 -12.27 -13.38
CA LEU A 78 4.61 -11.65 -14.58
C LEU A 78 4.84 -12.63 -15.72
N ALA A 79 5.16 -13.89 -15.40
CA ALA A 79 5.27 -14.98 -16.38
C ALA A 79 3.91 -15.57 -16.82
N GLY A 80 2.79 -14.95 -16.43
CA GLY A 80 1.43 -15.39 -16.78
C GLY A 80 0.78 -16.35 -15.77
N GLY A 81 1.45 -16.61 -14.63
CA GLY A 81 0.89 -17.39 -13.52
C GLY A 81 -0.26 -16.67 -12.80
N ALA A 82 -0.83 -17.37 -11.81
CA ALA A 82 -1.95 -16.83 -11.02
C ALA A 82 -1.49 -15.66 -10.12
N GLU A 83 -2.31 -14.61 -10.08
CA GLU A 83 -2.15 -13.51 -9.13
C GLU A 83 -2.69 -13.90 -7.75
N GLU A 84 -1.97 -13.50 -6.71
CA GLU A 84 -2.44 -13.67 -5.33
C GLU A 84 -3.23 -12.42 -4.89
N ARG A 85 -4.28 -12.61 -4.07
CA ARG A 85 -5.17 -11.51 -3.61
C ARG A 85 -4.42 -10.32 -2.99
N TRP A 86 -3.31 -10.61 -2.29
CA TRP A 86 -2.51 -9.57 -1.66
C TRP A 86 -1.89 -8.60 -2.66
N MET A 87 -1.64 -9.00 -3.92
CA MET A 87 -1.07 -8.14 -4.95
C MET A 87 -2.03 -6.99 -5.26
N ALA A 88 -3.30 -7.32 -5.51
CA ALA A 88 -4.36 -6.33 -5.75
C ALA A 88 -4.57 -5.42 -4.54
N TRP A 89 -4.58 -5.98 -3.33
CA TRP A 89 -4.71 -5.20 -2.10
C TRP A 89 -3.52 -4.29 -1.83
N MET A 90 -2.30 -4.75 -2.07
CA MET A 90 -1.10 -3.94 -1.90
C MET A 90 -1.05 -2.80 -2.91
N HIS A 91 -1.42 -3.06 -4.17
CA HIS A 91 -1.55 -2.02 -5.19
C HIS A 91 -2.61 -0.97 -4.79
N GLY A 92 -3.82 -1.43 -4.43
CA GLY A 92 -4.91 -0.55 -4.00
C GLY A 92 -4.56 0.26 -2.76
N TYR A 93 -3.86 -0.34 -1.80
CA TYR A 93 -3.35 0.35 -0.61
C TYR A 93 -2.37 1.47 -0.98
N HIS A 94 -1.38 1.21 -1.84
CA HIS A 94 -0.44 2.25 -2.27
C HIS A 94 -1.16 3.41 -2.98
N ALA A 95 -2.09 3.10 -3.89
CA ALA A 95 -2.83 4.12 -4.63
C ALA A 95 -3.69 4.97 -3.69
N LEU A 96 -4.49 4.36 -2.83
CA LEU A 96 -5.32 5.07 -1.85
C LEU A 96 -4.47 5.87 -0.85
N MET A 97 -3.30 5.37 -0.44
CA MET A 97 -2.40 6.13 0.42
C MET A 97 -1.82 7.35 -0.28
N ARG A 98 -1.45 7.25 -1.56
CA ARG A 98 -1.03 8.43 -2.35
C ARG A 98 -2.15 9.46 -2.46
N ALA A 99 -3.39 9.02 -2.72
CA ALA A 99 -4.55 9.92 -2.72
C ALA A 99 -4.73 10.61 -1.36
N ALA A 100 -4.64 9.83 -0.27
CA ALA A 100 -4.77 10.33 1.09
C ALA A 100 -3.69 11.38 1.43
N LEU A 101 -2.43 11.13 1.10
CA LEU A 101 -1.34 12.07 1.32
C LEU A 101 -1.49 13.33 0.46
N TYR A 102 -1.91 13.18 -0.80
CA TYR A 102 -2.21 14.29 -1.70
C TYR A 102 -3.27 15.23 -1.11
N VAL A 103 -4.36 14.65 -0.58
CA VAL A 103 -5.43 15.38 0.10
C VAL A 103 -4.91 16.01 1.38
N LYS A 104 -4.22 15.24 2.23
CA LYS A 104 -3.80 15.69 3.58
C LYS A 104 -2.98 16.98 3.52
N ILE A 105 -2.01 17.06 2.61
CA ILE A 105 -1.17 18.25 2.44
C ILE A 105 -2.00 19.50 2.08
N ARG A 106 -3.09 19.34 1.34
CA ARG A 106 -3.94 20.44 0.84
C ARG A 106 -5.01 20.88 1.83
N VAL A 107 -5.40 20.00 2.75
CA VAL A 107 -6.44 20.30 3.76
C VAL A 107 -5.89 20.56 5.15
N ALA A 108 -4.60 20.30 5.40
CA ALA A 108 -3.99 20.34 6.74
C ALA A 108 -4.17 21.67 7.48
N ARG A 109 -4.17 22.80 6.78
CA ARG A 109 -4.31 24.15 7.38
C ARG A 109 -5.69 24.77 7.19
N ARG A 110 -6.62 24.06 6.55
CA ARG A 110 -7.98 24.58 6.32
C ARG A 110 -8.82 24.31 7.55
N GLN A 111 -9.53 25.31 8.05
CA GLN A 111 -10.53 25.11 9.13
C GLN A 111 -11.74 24.37 8.58
N GLU A 112 -12.36 24.92 7.53
CA GLU A 112 -13.53 24.32 6.88
C GLU A 112 -13.19 23.78 5.49
N LEU A 113 -14.07 22.92 4.98
CA LEU A 113 -14.02 22.42 3.61
C LEU A 113 -15.45 22.16 3.17
N SER A 114 -15.93 22.92 2.20
CA SER A 114 -17.26 22.71 1.65
C SER A 114 -17.33 21.39 0.87
N GLU A 115 -18.55 20.87 0.66
CA GLU A 115 -18.77 19.64 -0.10
C GLU A 115 -18.27 19.77 -1.56
N GLY A 116 -18.51 20.91 -2.20
CA GLY A 116 -18.02 21.18 -3.56
C GLY A 116 -16.49 21.20 -3.65
N GLU A 117 -15.81 21.81 -2.66
CA GLU A 117 -14.35 21.76 -2.59
C GLU A 117 -13.81 20.35 -2.33
N ALA A 118 -14.51 19.57 -1.50
CA ALA A 118 -14.17 18.19 -1.22
C ALA A 118 -14.30 17.33 -2.48
N ALA A 119 -15.37 17.48 -3.26
CA ALA A 119 -15.58 16.79 -4.54
C ALA A 119 -14.49 17.15 -5.57
N ALA A 120 -14.23 18.43 -5.77
CA ALA A 120 -13.18 18.88 -6.70
C ALA A 120 -11.76 18.44 -6.25
N LEU A 121 -11.51 18.30 -4.96
CA LEU A 121 -10.27 17.75 -4.44
C LEU A 121 -10.20 16.23 -4.62
N ALA A 122 -11.32 15.52 -4.47
CA ALA A 122 -11.40 14.08 -4.69
C ALA A 122 -11.06 13.72 -6.14
N GLU A 123 -11.62 14.43 -7.13
CA GLU A 123 -11.32 14.22 -8.55
C GLU A 123 -9.81 14.39 -8.86
N ARG A 124 -9.19 15.43 -8.29
CA ARG A 124 -7.75 15.67 -8.47
C ARG A 124 -6.91 14.59 -7.78
N ALA A 125 -7.30 14.16 -6.58
CA ALA A 125 -6.63 13.09 -5.87
C ALA A 125 -6.76 11.75 -6.61
N ALA A 126 -7.93 11.47 -7.18
CA ALA A 126 -8.18 10.26 -7.95
C ALA A 126 -7.29 10.20 -9.19
N ARG A 127 -7.21 11.30 -9.97
CA ARG A 127 -6.31 11.41 -11.12
C ARG A 127 -4.84 11.28 -10.73
N HIS A 128 -4.44 11.91 -9.63
CA HIS A 128 -3.05 11.86 -9.16
C HIS A 128 -2.64 10.44 -8.73
N ALA A 129 -3.52 9.72 -8.05
CA ALA A 129 -3.21 8.44 -7.45
C ALA A 129 -3.48 7.23 -8.35
N GLY A 130 -4.34 7.40 -9.37
CA GLY A 130 -4.88 6.31 -10.18
C GLY A 130 -5.89 5.45 -9.43
N ALA A 131 -6.61 6.00 -8.44
CA ALA A 131 -7.60 5.27 -7.65
C ALA A 131 -8.86 6.09 -7.40
N PRO A 132 -10.07 5.49 -7.50
CA PRO A 132 -11.31 6.23 -7.30
C PRO A 132 -11.52 6.61 -5.83
N VAL A 133 -11.63 7.91 -5.58
CA VAL A 133 -11.96 8.49 -4.26
C VAL A 133 -13.07 9.54 -4.43
N ASP A 134 -13.85 9.77 -3.38
CA ASP A 134 -15.00 10.66 -3.36
C ASP A 134 -14.84 11.76 -2.29
N ALA A 135 -15.83 12.67 -2.20
CA ALA A 135 -15.85 13.74 -1.21
C ALA A 135 -15.80 13.21 0.22
N ALA A 136 -16.47 12.08 0.50
CA ALA A 136 -16.47 11.45 1.82
C ALA A 136 -15.06 10.99 2.22
N PHE A 137 -14.30 10.41 1.28
CA PHE A 137 -12.88 10.08 1.50
C PHE A 137 -12.05 11.32 1.84
N VAL A 138 -12.26 12.45 1.14
CA VAL A 138 -11.54 13.71 1.40
C VAL A 138 -11.83 14.24 2.80
N LEU A 139 -13.10 14.25 3.21
CA LEU A 139 -13.52 14.67 4.55
C LEU A 139 -12.93 13.76 5.64
N ALA A 140 -12.94 12.44 5.42
CA ALA A 140 -12.32 11.47 6.32
C ALA A 140 -10.79 11.65 6.43
N VAL A 141 -10.10 12.04 5.35
CA VAL A 141 -8.66 12.34 5.39
C VAL A 141 -8.36 13.62 6.16
N LYS A 142 -9.23 14.62 6.08
CA LYS A 142 -9.09 15.87 6.85
C LYS A 142 -9.13 15.59 8.35
N ALA A 143 -10.12 14.81 8.79
CA ALA A 143 -10.34 14.40 10.18
C ALA A 143 -10.34 12.87 10.33
N PRO A 144 -9.16 12.23 10.25
CA PRO A 144 -9.07 10.77 10.28
C PRO A 144 -9.42 10.23 11.67
N PRO A 145 -10.15 9.11 11.76
CA PRO A 145 -10.44 8.45 13.03
C PRO A 145 -9.14 8.18 13.82
N ASP A 146 -9.13 8.58 15.10
CA ASP A 146 -7.97 8.52 16.00
C ASP A 146 -6.70 9.23 15.48
N GLY A 147 -6.84 10.15 14.52
CA GLY A 147 -5.71 10.79 13.85
C GLY A 147 -4.98 9.88 12.84
N ARG A 148 -5.51 8.69 12.53
CA ARG A 148 -4.79 7.64 11.77
C ARG A 148 -5.27 7.49 10.33
N LEU A 149 -4.47 8.02 9.39
CA LEU A 149 -4.74 7.93 7.95
C LEU A 149 -4.89 6.49 7.43
N ASN A 150 -4.13 5.55 8.00
CA ASN A 150 -4.23 4.13 7.66
C ASN A 150 -5.64 3.56 7.86
N ARG A 151 -6.42 4.05 8.84
CA ARG A 151 -7.79 3.54 9.05
C ARG A 151 -8.71 3.94 7.91
N VAL A 152 -8.58 5.18 7.42
CA VAL A 152 -9.34 5.69 6.25
C VAL A 152 -8.99 4.87 5.00
N VAL A 153 -7.71 4.69 4.74
CA VAL A 153 -7.22 3.95 3.56
C VAL A 153 -7.66 2.49 3.59
N LEU A 154 -7.44 1.79 4.71
CA LEU A 154 -7.85 0.39 4.85
C LEU A 154 -9.37 0.23 4.82
N GLY A 155 -10.13 1.18 5.39
CA GLY A 155 -11.59 1.17 5.33
C GLY A 155 -12.12 1.32 3.91
N ARG A 156 -11.53 2.23 3.11
CA ARG A 156 -11.90 2.37 1.70
C ARG A 156 -11.52 1.12 0.89
N LEU A 157 -10.33 0.56 1.12
CA LEU A 157 -9.89 -0.66 0.44
C LEU A 157 -10.78 -1.87 0.79
N ALA A 158 -11.20 -1.98 2.05
CA ALA A 158 -12.16 -3.00 2.51
C ALA A 158 -13.49 -2.89 1.75
N ALA A 159 -14.06 -1.68 1.69
CA ALA A 159 -15.29 -1.43 0.94
C ALA A 159 -15.16 -1.78 -0.56
N MET A 160 -14.01 -1.46 -1.18
CA MET A 160 -13.77 -1.75 -2.60
C MET A 160 -13.56 -3.24 -2.90
N SER A 161 -13.10 -4.02 -1.93
CA SER A 161 -12.70 -5.42 -2.15
C SER A 161 -13.66 -6.45 -1.56
N GLY A 162 -14.70 -6.00 -0.85
CA GLY A 162 -15.63 -6.89 -0.15
C GLY A 162 -15.00 -7.68 1.01
N ALA A 163 -13.77 -7.35 1.41
CA ALA A 163 -13.03 -8.00 2.48
C ALA A 163 -13.00 -7.13 3.75
N SER A 164 -12.77 -7.75 4.91
CA SER A 164 -12.66 -6.99 6.15
C SER A 164 -11.33 -6.22 6.24
N MET A 165 -11.33 -5.08 6.95
CA MET A 165 -10.07 -4.36 7.23
C MET A 165 -9.03 -5.23 7.93
N ALA A 166 -9.47 -6.14 8.81
CA ALA A 166 -8.59 -7.04 9.55
C ALA A 166 -7.94 -8.08 8.63
N GLU A 167 -8.72 -8.68 7.73
CA GLU A 167 -8.22 -9.63 6.71
C GLU A 167 -7.19 -8.98 5.80
N ILE A 168 -7.53 -7.81 5.23
CA ILE A 168 -6.62 -7.07 4.35
C ILE A 168 -5.33 -6.74 5.10
N ARG A 169 -5.44 -6.12 6.29
CA ARG A 169 -4.28 -5.73 7.10
C ARG A 169 -3.41 -6.93 7.46
N GLY A 170 -4.01 -8.02 7.91
CA GLY A 170 -3.29 -9.25 8.27
C GLY A 170 -2.59 -9.88 7.08
N THR A 171 -3.15 -9.72 5.87
CA THR A 171 -2.57 -10.24 4.64
C THR A 171 -1.43 -9.38 4.12
N ILE A 172 -1.61 -8.05 4.02
CA ILE A 172 -0.61 -7.17 3.42
C ILE A 172 0.51 -6.76 4.41
N PHE A 173 0.20 -6.70 5.71
CA PHE A 173 1.13 -6.39 6.79
C PHE A 173 1.07 -7.47 7.89
N PRO A 174 1.47 -8.72 7.58
CA PRO A 174 1.48 -9.79 8.58
C PRO A 174 2.44 -9.41 9.69
N ARG A 175 2.02 -9.63 10.94
CA ARG A 175 2.91 -9.46 12.09
C ARG A 175 3.93 -10.58 12.07
N ARG A 176 5.17 -10.26 12.44
CA ARG A 176 6.14 -11.28 12.80
C ARG A 176 5.54 -12.13 13.93
N PRO A 177 5.57 -13.46 13.85
CA PRO A 177 5.24 -14.29 15.01
C PRO A 177 6.10 -13.82 16.19
N ALA A 178 5.50 -13.72 17.38
CA ALA A 178 6.31 -13.54 18.58
C ALA A 178 7.32 -14.68 18.59
N GLN A 179 8.62 -14.36 18.61
CA GLN A 179 9.62 -15.39 18.88
C GLN A 179 9.31 -15.87 20.29
N GLY A 180 8.78 -17.09 20.41
CA GLY A 180 8.63 -17.73 21.70
C GLY A 180 10.00 -17.79 22.34
N GLY A 181 10.12 -17.15 23.51
CA GLY A 181 11.24 -17.37 24.42
C GLY A 181 11.14 -18.73 25.07
#